data_AF-A0A6A4QX30-F1
#
_entry.id   AF-A0A6A4QX30-F1
#
_cell.length_a   1.000
_cell.length_b   1.000
_cell.length_c   1.000
_cell.angle_alpha   90.00
_cell.angle_beta   90.00
_cell.angle_gamma   90.00
#
_symmetry.space_group_name_H-M   'P 1'
#
loop_
_entity.id
_entity.type
_entity.pdbx_description
1 polymer ?
#
loop_
_entity_poly.entity_id
_entity_poly.type
_entity_poly.pdbx_seq_one_letter_code
_entity_poly.pdbx_strand_id
1 'polypeptide(L)' 'MGHNYYVEPAWPNDLLYIFPVVFLGTIAYNVGLAILEPSITGEPADPFATPLEILPE' A
#
# COMPACT_ATOMS: atom_id res chain seq x y z
N MET A 1 33.02 11.80 4.87
CA MET A 1 32.07 11.75 6.01
C MET A 1 30.67 11.77 5.41
N GLY A 2 29.77 10.89 5.83
CA GLY A 2 28.45 10.71 5.18
C GLY A 2 27.51 11.91 5.35
N HIS A 3 26.53 12.06 4.46
CA HIS A 3 25.58 13.19 4.53
C HIS A 3 24.64 13.13 5.76
N ASN A 4 24.58 11.98 6.44
CA ASN A 4 23.69 11.76 7.59
C ASN A 4 24.26 12.26 8.95
N TYR A 5 25.51 12.75 8.98
CA TYR A 5 26.16 13.15 10.25
C TYR A 5 25.87 14.58 10.70
N TYR A 6 25.25 15.41 9.85
CA TYR A 6 25.04 16.84 10.11
C TYR A 6 23.57 17.27 10.05
N VAL A 7 22.65 16.32 9.92
CA VAL A 7 21.20 16.56 9.82
C VAL A 7 20.56 16.23 11.17
N GLU A 8 19.26 16.45 11.29
CA GLU A 8 18.47 16.08 12.46
C GLU A 8 18.73 14.61 12.88
N PRO A 9 18.84 14.33 14.19
CA PRO A 9 18.95 12.97 14.69
C PRO A 9 17.74 12.13 14.25
N ALA A 10 18.00 11.06 13.50
CA ALA A 10 16.94 10.14 13.05
C ALA A 10 16.17 9.53 14.23
N TRP A 11 16.86 9.27 15.35
CA TRP A 11 16.24 8.84 16.60
C TRP A 11 16.22 9.99 17.62
N PRO A 12 15.09 10.22 18.33
CA PRO A 12 13.79 9.56 18.16
C PRO A 12 12.92 10.21 17.06
N ASN A 13 13.34 11.36 16.53
CA ASN A 13 12.43 12.27 15.84
C ASN A 13 11.75 11.64 14.63
N ASP A 14 12.52 11.10 13.70
CA ASP A 14 11.97 10.50 12.49
C ASP A 14 11.48 9.07 12.76
N LEU A 15 12.34 8.23 13.36
CA LEU A 15 12.09 6.80 13.54
C LEU A 15 10.98 6.47 14.53
N LEU A 16 10.83 7.24 15.62
CA LEU A 16 9.84 6.96 16.65
C LEU A 16 8.58 7.82 16.50
N TYR A 17 8.69 9.07 16.06
CA TYR A 17 7.52 9.95 16.00
C TYR A 17 6.92 10.04 14.60
N ILE A 18 7.72 10.19 13.55
CA ILE A 18 7.20 10.37 12.20
C ILE A 18 6.87 9.04 11.52
N PHE A 19 7.75 8.04 11.63
CA PHE A 19 7.58 6.75 10.97
C PHE A 19 6.24 6.07 11.35
N PRO A 20 5.85 5.97 12.63
CA PRO A 20 4.56 5.37 12.98
C PRO A 20 3.35 6.14 12.43
N VAL A 21 3.44 7.47 12.32
CA VAL A 21 2.36 8.29 11.73
C VAL A 21 2.18 7.94 10.26
N VAL A 22 3.28 7.84 9.51
CA VAL A 22 3.24 7.44 8.09
C VAL A 22 2.71 6.01 7.95
N PHE A 23 3.22 5.07 8.74
CA PHE A 23 2.77 3.67 8.68
C PHE A 23 1.27 3.52 8.99
N LEU A 24 0.80 4.13 10.07
CA LEU A 24 -0.61 4.07 10.45
C LEU A 24 -1.50 4.78 9.43
N GLY A 25 -1.05 5.91 8.87
CA GLY A 25 -1.75 6.61 7.79
C GLY A 25 -1.89 5.76 6.54
N THR A 26 -0.82 5.09 6.10
CA THR A 26 -0.86 4.17 4.95
C THR A 26 -1.78 2.98 5.19
N ILE A 27 -1.74 2.38 6.38
CA ILE A 27 -2.65 1.27 6.73
C ILE A 27 -4.10 1.76 6.75
N ALA A 28 -4.37 2.91 7.38
CA ALA A 28 -5.73 3.47 7.46
C ALA A 28 -6.29 3.79 6.06
N TYR A 29 -5.47 4.30 5.15
CA TYR A 29 -5.86 4.56 3.77
C TYR A 29 -6.20 3.27 3.02
N ASN A 30 -5.32 2.25 3.08
CA ASN A 30 -5.56 0.96 2.43
C ASN A 30 -6.81 0.26 2.98
N VAL A 31 -7.01 0.28 4.30
CA VAL A 31 -8.21 -0.27 4.95
C VAL A 31 -9.45 0.52 4.56
N GLY A 32 -9.37 1.85 4.52
CA GLY A 32 -10.46 2.72 4.08
C GLY A 32 -10.89 2.41 2.65
N LEU A 33 -9.94 2.27 1.72
CA LEU A 33 -10.24 1.87 0.34
C LEU A 33 -10.83 0.46 0.28
N ALA A 34 -10.27 -0.52 0.99
CA ALA A 34 -10.78 -1.88 1.01
C ALA A 34 -12.23 -2.00 1.53
N ILE A 35 -12.65 -1.06 2.41
CA ILE A 35 -14.03 -0.99 2.90
C ILE A 35 -14.94 -0.27 1.91
N LEU A 36 -14.49 0.84 1.32
CA LEU A 36 -15.29 1.66 0.41
C LEU A 36 -15.48 1.02 -0.96
N GLU A 37 -14.48 0.29 -1.44
CA GLU A 37 -14.47 -0.38 -2.74
C GLU A 37 -14.01 -1.85 -2.57
N PRO A 38 -14.90 -2.75 -2.16
CA PRO A 38 -14.56 -4.16 -2.00
C PRO A 38 -14.37 -4.82 -3.37
N SER A 39 -13.33 -5.66 -3.48
CA SER A 39 -13.07 -6.45 -4.68
C SER A 39 -14.16 -7.49 -4.92
N ILE A 40 -14.58 -7.63 -6.18
CA ILE A 40 -15.52 -8.65 -6.61
C ILE A 40 -14.80 -9.95 -6.98
N THR A 41 -15.38 -11.09 -6.62
CA THR A 41 -14.91 -12.39 -7.12
C THR A 41 -15.41 -12.59 -8.54
N GLY A 42 -14.50 -12.96 -9.45
CA GLY A 42 -14.83 -13.26 -10.84
C GLY A 42 -15.53 -14.61 -11.03
N GLU A 43 -15.78 -14.97 -12.29
CA GLU A 43 -16.31 -16.27 -12.67
C GLU A 43 -15.24 -17.39 -12.61
N PRO A 44 -15.64 -18.67 -12.42
CA PRO A 44 -14.71 -19.79 -12.49
C PRO A 44 -14.02 -19.87 -13.86
N ALA A 45 -12.77 -20.33 -13.88
CA ALA A 45 -12.03 -20.50 -15.12
C ALA A 45 -12.68 -21.54 -16.04
N ASP A 46 -12.93 -21.15 -17.29
CA ASP A 46 -13.39 -22.04 -18.36
C ASP A 46 -12.35 -22.06 -19.51
N PRO A 47 -11.66 -23.18 -19.75
CA PRO A 47 -10.65 -23.28 -20.80
C PRO A 47 -11.23 -23.19 -22.22
N PHE A 48 -12.55 -23.27 -22.38
CA PHE A 48 -13.24 -23.22 -23.66
C PHE A 48 -14.02 -21.93 -23.91
N ALA A 49 -14.08 -21.02 -22.94
CA ALA A 49 -14.74 -19.73 -23.06
C ALA A 49 -13.76 -18.58 -22.81
N THR A 50 -13.34 -17.90 -23.88
CA THR A 50 -12.54 -16.67 -23.78
C THR A 50 -13.44 -15.47 -23.45
N PRO A 51 -13.13 -14.66 -22.41
CA PRO A 51 -13.88 -13.45 -22.12
C PRO A 51 -13.67 -12.40 -23.22
N LEU A 52 -14.59 -11.43 -23.31
CA LEU A 52 -14.54 -10.38 -24.33
C LEU A 52 -13.32 -9.45 -24.16
N GLU A 53 -12.93 -9.20 -22.90
CA GLU A 53 -11.80 -8.35 -22.56
C GLU A 53 -10.81 -9.13 -21.67
N ILE A 54 -9.53 -9.10 -22.05
CA ILE A 54 -8.41 -9.68 -21.30
C ILE A 54 -7.39 -8.57 -21.12
N LEU A 55 -7.22 -8.09 -19.89
CA LEU A 55 -6.32 -6.99 -19.54
C LEU A 55 -5.39 -7.43 -18.40
N PRO A 56 -4.11 -7.04 -18.41
CA PRO A 56 -3.22 -7.19 -17.24
C PRO A 56 -3.60 -6.19 -16.13
N GLU A 57 -2.94 -6.32 -14.97
CA GLU A 57 -2.99 -5.31 -13.88
C GLU A 57 -2.46 -3.95 -14.32
#